data_AF-A0A7S1RIK0-F1
#
_entry.id   AF-A0A7S1RIK0-F1
#
_cell.length_a   1.000
_cell.length_b   1.000
_cell.length_c   1.000
_cell.angle_alpha   90.00
_cell.angle_beta   90.00
_cell.angle_gamma   90.00
#
_symmetry.space_group_name_H-M   'P 1'
#
loop_
_entity.id
_entity.type
_entity.pdbx_description
1 polymer ?
#
loop_
_entity_poly.entity_id
_entity_poly.type
_entity_poly.pdbx_seq_one_letter_code
_entity_poly.pdbx_strand_id
1 'polypeptide(L)'
;RLMALNYPHDAPARQVFDEHAAWAGDLCSRLGAAWGEWPHAAPDVERVLRVGYISPDFFRHSTCYFARCLVEHHSSSFEVFLYSNTAREDETTAYFRSKLPASRWR
;
A
#
# COMPACT_ATOMS: atom_id res chain seq x y z
N ARG A 1 -13.75 -1.94 13.56
CA ARG A 1 -13.40 -1.58 14.96
C ARG A 1 -12.08 -0.83 15.04
N LEU A 2 -10.97 -1.37 14.52
CA LEU A 2 -9.65 -0.72 14.57
C LEU A 2 -9.60 0.68 13.93
N MET A 3 -10.18 0.86 12.74
CA MET A 3 -10.24 2.17 12.08
C MET A 3 -10.82 3.26 12.99
N ALA A 4 -11.89 2.94 13.72
CA ALA A 4 -12.56 3.90 14.61
C ALA A 4 -11.69 4.34 15.79
N LEU A 5 -10.66 3.57 16.18
CA LEU A 5 -9.73 3.92 17.26
C LEU A 5 -8.82 5.11 16.92
N ASN A 6 -8.74 5.52 15.65
CA ASN A 6 -7.91 6.64 15.22
C ASN A 6 -8.59 8.02 15.38
N TYR A 7 -9.87 8.05 15.75
CA TYR A 7 -10.66 9.28 15.80
C TYR A 7 -10.89 9.88 17.21
N PRO A 8 -11.01 9.08 18.30
CA PRO A 8 -11.06 9.64 19.64
C PRO A 8 -9.79 10.43 19.95
N HIS A 9 -9.95 11.67 20.38
CA HIS A 9 -8.83 12.57 20.71
C HIS A 9 -8.12 12.16 22.02
N ASP A 10 -8.82 11.43 22.89
CA ASP A 10 -8.37 11.04 24.23
C ASP A 10 -7.79 9.62 24.30
N ALA A 11 -7.86 8.84 23.21
CA ALA A 11 -7.23 7.53 23.15
C ALA A 11 -5.70 7.67 23.19
N PRO A 12 -5.01 7.04 24.17
CA PRO A 12 -3.56 7.03 24.18
C PRO A 12 -3.00 6.32 22.93
N ALA A 13 -2.00 6.90 22.29
CA ALA A 13 -1.36 6.32 21.10
C ALA A 13 -0.89 4.86 21.34
N ARG A 14 -0.46 4.55 22.57
CA ARG A 14 -0.07 3.20 22.97
C ARG A 14 -1.22 2.21 22.89
N GLN A 15 -2.42 2.61 23.31
CA GLN A 15 -3.61 1.77 23.22
C GLN A 15 -3.96 1.49 21.75
N VAL A 16 -3.93 2.52 20.90
CA VAL A 16 -4.18 2.35 19.45
C VAL A 16 -3.18 1.34 18.87
N PHE A 17 -1.90 1.47 19.19
CA PHE A 17 -0.85 0.54 18.75
C PHE A 17 -1.11 -0.90 19.24
N ASP A 18 -1.32 -1.08 20.55
CA ASP A 18 -1.48 -2.41 21.15
C ASP A 18 -2.69 -3.16 20.56
N GLU A 19 -3.80 -2.46 20.30
CA GLU A 19 -5.00 -3.03 19.66
C GLU A 19 -4.74 -3.48 18.21
N HIS A 20 -3.98 -2.69 17.43
CA HIS A 20 -3.61 -3.07 16.06
C HIS A 20 -2.63 -4.26 16.06
N ALA A 21 -1.65 -4.26 16.97
CA ALA A 21 -0.68 -5.35 17.11
C ALA A 21 -1.36 -6.67 17.54
N ALA A 22 -2.30 -6.61 18.48
CA ALA A 22 -3.07 -7.78 18.93
C ALA A 22 -3.90 -8.38 17.77
N TRP A 23 -4.58 -7.54 17.00
CA TRP A 23 -5.32 -7.99 15.82
C TRP A 23 -4.41 -8.62 14.76
N ALA A 24 -3.24 -8.03 14.51
CA ALA A 24 -2.27 -8.58 13.56
C ALA A 24 -1.75 -9.95 14.02
N GLY A 25 -1.48 -10.12 15.32
CA GLY A 25 -1.08 -11.40 15.91
C GLY A 25 -2.12 -12.50 15.69
N ASP A 26 -3.39 -12.23 16.05
CA ASP A 26 -4.50 -13.16 15.82
C ASP A 26 -4.67 -13.52 14.33
N LEU A 27 -4.61 -12.51 13.44
CA LEU A 27 -4.72 -12.74 12.00
C LEU A 27 -3.59 -13.64 11.49
N CYS A 28 -2.35 -13.39 11.88
CA CYS A 28 -1.19 -14.18 11.45
C CYS A 28 -1.29 -15.62 11.95
N SER A 29 -1.72 -15.82 13.20
CA SER A 29 -1.97 -17.16 13.76
C SER A 29 -3.06 -17.90 13.00
N ARG A 30 -4.19 -17.25 12.68
CA ARG A 30 -5.31 -17.88 11.96
C ARG A 30 -4.99 -18.22 10.51
N LEU A 31 -4.21 -17.37 9.83
CA LEU A 31 -3.81 -17.63 8.45
C LEU A 31 -2.75 -18.74 8.34
N GLY A 32 -2.21 -19.22 9.46
CA GLY A 32 -1.08 -20.15 9.46
C GLY A 32 0.08 -19.59 8.65
N ALA A 33 0.20 -18.25 8.61
CA ALA A 33 1.14 -17.56 7.75
C ALA A 33 2.55 -17.84 8.24
N ALA A 34 3.16 -18.90 7.71
CA ALA A 34 4.59 -19.01 7.62
C ALA A 34 5.00 -17.98 6.57
N TRP A 35 5.25 -16.75 7.03
CA TRP A 35 6.03 -15.80 6.24
C TRP A 35 7.38 -16.48 6.00
N GLY A 36 7.52 -17.13 4.85
CA GLY A 36 8.81 -17.67 4.45
C GLY A 36 9.81 -16.54 4.45
N GLU A 37 11.08 -16.85 4.72
CA GLU A 37 12.14 -15.88 4.49
C GLU A 37 12.05 -15.47 3.02
N TRP A 38 11.66 -14.22 2.78
CA TRP A 38 11.74 -13.67 1.45
C TRP A 38 13.23 -13.54 1.14
N PRO A 39 13.73 -14.14 0.03
CA PRO A 39 15.14 -14.04 -0.30
C PRO A 39 15.48 -12.56 -0.52
N HIS A 40 16.08 -11.95 0.49
CA HIS A 40 16.59 -10.60 0.39
C HIS A 40 17.93 -10.68 -0.32
N ALA A 41 17.98 -10.14 -1.54
CA ALA A 41 19.27 -9.85 -2.16
C ALA A 41 20.06 -8.89 -1.25
N ALA A 42 21.38 -9.03 -1.24
CA ALA A 42 22.24 -8.07 -0.56
C ALA A 42 21.88 -6.64 -1.02
N PRO A 43 21.88 -5.64 -0.12
CA PRO A 43 21.59 -4.26 -0.49
C PRO A 43 22.57 -3.81 -1.58
N ASP A 44 22.04 -3.52 -2.76
CA ASP A 44 22.75 -2.86 -3.85
C ASP A 44 22.08 -1.50 -4.04
N VAL A 45 22.86 -0.44 -3.83
CA VAL A 45 22.40 0.95 -3.89
C VAL A 45 22.25 1.47 -5.32
N GLU A 46 22.85 0.78 -6.30
CA GLU A 46 22.84 1.18 -7.71
C GLU A 46 21.70 0.52 -8.49
N ARG A 47 21.05 -0.52 -7.94
CA ARG A 47 19.97 -1.21 -8.63
C ARG A 47 18.69 -0.36 -8.66
N VAL A 48 17.94 -0.50 -9.76
CA VAL A 48 16.56 0.02 -9.83
C VAL A 48 15.68 -0.75 -8.84
N LEU A 49 15.03 -0.03 -7.93
CA LEU A 49 14.15 -0.61 -6.93
C LEU A 49 12.74 -0.82 -7.50
N ARG A 50 12.22 -2.04 -7.38
CA ARG A 50 10.82 -2.33 -7.72
C ARG A 50 9.93 -1.99 -6.52
N VAL A 51 8.96 -1.11 -6.72
CA VAL A 51 8.05 -0.64 -5.65
C VAL A 51 6.61 -0.95 -6.05
N GLY A 52 5.92 -1.73 -5.24
CA GLY A 52 4.50 -2.06 -5.42
C GLY A 52 3.62 -1.29 -4.45
N TYR A 53 2.67 -0.50 -4.96
CA TYR A 53 1.59 0.07 -4.16
C TYR A 53 0.34 -0.78 -4.32
N ILE A 54 -0.21 -1.26 -3.22
CA ILE A 54 -1.41 -2.10 -3.20
C ILE A 54 -2.54 -1.29 -2.59
N SER A 55 -3.64 -1.12 -3.32
CA SER A 55 -4.80 -0.37 -2.81
C SER A 55 -6.09 -0.75 -3.53
N PRO A 56 -7.22 -0.87 -2.80
CA PRO A 56 -8.55 -0.90 -3.42
C PRO A 56 -9.05 0.50 -3.82
N ASP A 57 -8.29 1.55 -3.52
CA ASP A 57 -8.75 2.93 -3.61
C ASP A 57 -8.22 3.69 -4.82
N PHE A 58 -7.75 3.04 -5.89
CA PHE A 58 -7.25 3.72 -7.11
C PHE A 58 -8.38 4.29 -7.99
N PHE A 59 -9.34 4.97 -7.37
CA PHE A 59 -10.45 5.74 -7.97
C PHE A 59 -10.59 7.07 -7.23
N ARG A 60 -11.66 7.83 -7.44
CA ARG A 60 -11.93 9.10 -6.72
C ARG A 60 -12.23 8.85 -5.24
N HIS A 61 -11.16 8.66 -4.47
CA HIS A 61 -11.12 8.45 -3.03
C HIS A 61 -10.03 9.33 -2.40
N SER A 62 -10.12 9.62 -1.10
CA SER A 62 -9.20 10.52 -0.41
C SER A 62 -7.73 10.11 -0.54
N THR A 63 -7.43 8.81 -0.46
CA THR A 63 -6.09 8.24 -0.62
C THR A 63 -5.45 8.58 -1.97
N CYS A 64 -6.26 8.68 -3.02
CA CYS A 64 -5.76 8.93 -4.36
C CYS A 64 -5.13 10.29 -4.54
N TYR A 65 -5.58 11.32 -3.83
CA TYR A 65 -5.00 12.65 -3.95
C TYR A 65 -3.51 12.66 -3.57
N PHE A 66 -3.13 11.85 -2.58
CA PHE A 66 -1.73 11.66 -2.19
C PHE A 66 -0.99 10.71 -3.14
N ALA A 67 -1.64 9.63 -3.57
CA ALA A 67 -1.03 8.67 -4.48
C ALA A 67 -0.68 9.27 -5.86
N ARG A 68 -1.46 10.24 -6.35
CA ARG A 68 -1.16 10.94 -7.61
C ARG A 68 0.20 11.64 -7.54
N CYS A 69 0.47 12.38 -6.47
CA CYS A 69 1.76 13.05 -6.28
C CYS A 69 2.92 12.04 -6.29
N LEU A 70 2.77 10.89 -5.62
CA LEU A 70 3.80 9.85 -5.61
C LEU A 70 4.07 9.31 -7.01
N VAL A 71 3.03 8.94 -7.77
CA VAL A 71 3.17 8.36 -9.11
C VAL A 71 3.77 9.36 -10.10
N GLU A 72 3.47 10.66 -9.98
CA GLU A 72 4.01 11.69 -10.86
C GLU A 72 5.49 12.01 -10.63
N HIS A 73 6.01 11.79 -9.43
CA HIS A 73 7.35 12.24 -9.03
C HIS A 73 8.34 11.09 -8.81
N HIS A 74 8.01 9.87 -9.23
CA HIS A 74 8.97 8.78 -9.18
C HIS A 74 10.16 9.05 -10.11
N SER A 75 11.35 8.90 -9.55
CA SER A 75 12.59 8.96 -10.33
C SER A 75 12.82 7.68 -11.11
N SER A 76 13.70 7.71 -12.11
CA SER A 76 14.10 6.54 -12.89
C SER A 76 14.82 5.47 -12.06
N SER A 77 15.22 5.78 -10.83
CA SER A 77 15.77 4.82 -9.87
C SER A 77 14.73 3.83 -9.35
N PHE A 78 13.45 4.03 -9.67
CA PHE A 78 12.34 3.17 -9.26
C PHE A 78 11.58 2.60 -10.45
N GLU A 79 11.25 1.32 -10.36
CA GLU A 79 10.27 0.65 -11.21
C GLU A 79 8.97 0.44 -10.42
N VAL A 80 7.96 1.27 -10.71
CA VAL A 80 6.72 1.34 -9.93
C VAL A 80 5.63 0.43 -10.49
N PHE A 81 4.94 -0.28 -9.61
CA PHE A 81 3.78 -1.11 -9.90
C PHE A 81 2.60 -0.66 -9.04
N LEU A 82 1.40 -0.64 -9.63
CA LEU A 82 0.15 -0.44 -8.90
C LEU A 82 -0.65 -1.74 -8.95
N TYR A 83 -0.99 -2.28 -7.79
CA TYR A 83 -1.85 -3.45 -7.60
C TYR A 83 -3.21 -2.97 -7.12
N SER A 84 -4.15 -2.88 -8.04
CA SER A 84 -5.48 -2.34 -7.83
C SER A 84 -6.47 -3.45 -7.54
N ASN A 85 -7.21 -3.32 -6.44
CA ASN A 85 -8.42 -4.10 -6.20
C ASN A 85 -9.66 -3.19 -6.22
N THR A 86 -9.64 -2.19 -7.11
CA THR A 86 -10.69 -1.16 -7.22
C THR A 86 -11.97 -1.77 -7.80
N ALA A 87 -13.05 -1.76 -7.03
CA ALA A 87 -14.32 -2.35 -7.45
C ALA A 87 -15.06 -1.54 -8.54
N ARG A 88 -14.89 -0.21 -8.54
CA ARG A 88 -15.54 0.71 -9.48
C ARG A 88 -14.50 1.69 -10.02
N GLU A 89 -14.10 1.49 -11.26
CA GLU A 89 -13.13 2.36 -11.94
C GLU A 89 -13.78 3.66 -12.41
N ASP A 90 -13.01 4.74 -12.43
CA ASP A 90 -13.44 6.06 -12.87
C ASP A 90 -12.31 6.83 -13.59
N GLU A 91 -12.50 8.13 -13.82
CA GLU A 91 -11.50 8.99 -14.45
C GLU A 91 -10.15 9.01 -13.72
N THR A 92 -10.16 8.82 -12.39
CA THR A 92 -8.94 8.77 -11.57
C THR A 92 -8.21 7.45 -11.81
N THR A 93 -8.93 6.33 -11.91
CA THR A 93 -8.35 5.04 -12.30
C THR A 93 -7.72 5.11 -13.69
N ALA A 94 -8.43 5.69 -14.66
CA ALA A 94 -7.92 5.88 -16.02
C ALA A 94 -6.64 6.75 -16.03
N TYR A 95 -6.61 7.80 -15.21
CA TYR A 95 -5.41 8.60 -15.03
C TYR A 95 -4.22 7.77 -14.51
N PHE A 96 -4.38 6.93 -13.48
CA PHE A 96 -3.27 6.11 -12.98
C PHE A 96 -2.78 5.11 -14.03
N ARG A 97 -3.71 4.46 -14.75
CA ARG A 97 -3.38 3.56 -15.88
C ARG A 97 -2.56 4.29 -16.95
N SER A 98 -2.82 5.57 -17.20
CA SER A 98 -2.08 6.36 -18.20
C SER A 98 -0.65 6.72 -17.78
N LYS A 99 -0.36 6.71 -16.48
CA LYS A 99 0.96 7.09 -15.94
C LYS A 99 1.99 5.96 -15.99
N LEU A 100 1.55 4.73 -16.23
CA LEU A 100 2.40 3.55 -16.18
C LEU A 100 2.19 2.68 -17.43
N PRO A 101 3.20 1.91 -17.85
CA PRO A 101 3.00 0.84 -18.82
C PRO A 101 1.91 -0.13 -18.34
N ALA A 102 1.12 -0.68 -19.26
CA ALA A 102 0.04 -1.62 -18.93
C ALA A 102 0.52 -2.85 -18.14
N SER A 103 1.77 -3.28 -18.34
CA SER A 103 2.39 -4.39 -17.58
C SER A 103 2.67 -4.07 -16.10
N ARG A 104 2.57 -2.80 -15.71
CA ARG A 104 2.82 -2.30 -14.35
C ARG A 104 1.54 -1.91 -13.61
N TRP A 105 0.38 -2.14 -14.21
CA TRP A 105 -0.93 -2.11 -13.58
C TRP A 105 -1.43 -3.54 -13.40
N ARG A 106 -1.70 -3.96 -12.16
CA ARG A 106 -2.10 -5.32 -11.80
C ARG A 106 -3.38 -5.34 -11.00
#